data_AF-A0A5C7JH41-F1
#
_entry.id   AF-A0A5C7JH41-F1
#
_cell.length_a   1.000
_cell.length_b   1.000
_cell.length_c   1.000
_cell.angle_alpha   90.00
_cell.angle_beta   90.00
_cell.angle_gamma   90.00
#
_symmetry.space_group_name_H-M   'P 1'
#
loop_
_entity.id
_entity.type
_entity.pdbx_description
1 polymer ?
#
loop_
_entity_poly.entity_id
_entity_poly.type
_entity_poly.pdbx_seq_one_letter_code
_entity_poly.pdbx_strand_id
1 'polypeptide(L)'
;MSDHKKLGVALAKELCPVCTKQMDGPILMNTRLTPGEADKVEKFHGQLIGWSKELCPECKEMKEKGFILIGAVEKKTTDVTNPYRSGNIWVVAHSVATNLFGENPPKSGIAFIDVTVAHQMGLPNVNLNA
;
A
#
# COMPACT_ATOMS: atom_id res chain seq x y z
N MET A 1 -21.08 33.58 -26.71
CA MET A 1 -20.75 32.14 -26.60
C MET A 1 -21.25 31.68 -25.25
N SER A 2 -22.19 30.75 -25.22
CA SER A 2 -22.67 30.16 -23.96
C SER A 2 -21.52 29.40 -23.31
N ASP A 3 -21.07 29.86 -22.14
CA ASP A 3 -20.16 29.10 -21.28
C ASP A 3 -20.83 27.78 -20.92
N HIS A 4 -20.49 26.72 -21.66
CA HIS A 4 -20.97 25.37 -21.37
C HIS A 4 -20.32 24.91 -20.07
N LYS A 5 -21.06 25.06 -18.97
CA LYS A 5 -20.65 24.55 -17.67
C LYS A 5 -20.58 23.03 -17.73
N LYS A 6 -19.39 22.45 -17.54
CA LYS A 6 -19.18 20.99 -17.53
C LYS A 6 -18.58 20.56 -16.18
N LEU A 7 -19.19 19.56 -15.55
CA LEU A 7 -18.63 18.86 -14.39
C LEU A 7 -17.99 17.56 -14.90
N GLY A 8 -16.73 17.35 -14.57
CA GLY A 8 -16.01 16.10 -14.73
C GLY A 8 -15.77 15.47 -13.37
N VAL A 9 -16.00 14.16 -13.28
CA VAL A 9 -15.79 13.38 -12.05
C VAL A 9 -15.01 12.14 -12.42
N ALA A 10 -14.03 11.78 -11.59
CA ALA A 10 -13.24 10.57 -11.77
C ALA A 10 -13.11 9.82 -10.45
N LEU A 11 -13.21 8.49 -10.52
CA LEU A 11 -12.83 7.60 -9.44
C LEU A 11 -11.40 7.12 -9.74
N ALA A 12 -10.44 7.63 -8.98
CA ALA A 12 -9.05 7.20 -9.10
C ALA A 12 -8.83 5.88 -8.35
N LYS A 13 -7.67 5.25 -8.56
CA LYS A 13 -7.24 4.04 -7.87
C LYS A 13 -6.03 4.33 -6.99
N GLU A 14 -5.93 3.61 -5.88
CA GLU A 14 -4.77 3.62 -4.99
C GLU A 14 -4.30 2.18 -4.72
N LEU A 15 -3.03 1.99 -4.36
CA LEU A 15 -2.49 0.70 -3.95
C LEU A 15 -2.62 0.50 -2.45
N CYS A 16 -3.02 -0.71 -2.03
CA CYS A 16 -2.88 -1.15 -0.65
C CYS A 16 -1.38 -1.09 -0.25
N PRO A 17 -1.03 -0.45 0.88
CA PRO A 17 0.38 -0.30 1.28
C PRO A 17 1.04 -1.62 1.72
N VAL A 18 0.25 -2.67 1.95
CA VAL A 18 0.74 -4.01 2.34
C VAL A 18 0.90 -4.91 1.11
N CYS A 19 -0.20 -5.16 0.39
CA CYS A 19 -0.23 -6.17 -0.68
C CYS A 19 -0.22 -5.62 -2.09
N THR A 20 -0.10 -4.31 -2.27
CA THR A 20 -0.10 -3.61 -3.56
C THR A 20 -1.33 -3.89 -4.45
N LYS A 21 -2.41 -4.44 -3.90
CA LYS A 21 -3.70 -4.57 -4.59
C LYS A 21 -4.27 -3.19 -4.90
N GLN A 22 -4.78 -3.00 -6.11
CA GLN A 22 -5.50 -1.78 -6.46
C GLN A 22 -6.85 -1.72 -5.74
N MET A 23 -7.17 -0.55 -5.23
CA MET A 23 -8.39 -0.23 -4.51
C MET A 23 -9.01 1.03 -5.09
N ASP A 24 -10.31 1.20 -4.88
CA ASP A 24 -10.97 2.47 -5.13
C ASP A 24 -10.34 3.54 -4.24
N GLY A 25 -9.85 4.60 -4.88
CA GLY A 25 -9.21 5.74 -4.24
C GLY A 25 -10.17 6.93 -4.12
N PRO A 26 -9.65 8.16 -4.04
CA PRO A 26 -10.48 9.34 -3.92
C PRO A 26 -11.28 9.61 -5.20
N ILE A 27 -12.40 10.29 -4.99
CA ILE A 27 -13.17 10.90 -6.07
C ILE A 27 -12.56 12.27 -6.37
N LEU A 28 -12.16 12.47 -7.61
CA LEU A 28 -11.63 13.74 -8.12
C LEU A 28 -12.74 14.48 -8.86
N MET A 29 -12.81 15.80 -8.67
CA MET A 29 -13.74 16.68 -9.38
C MET A 29 -13.10 18.00 -9.74
N ASN A 30 -13.54 18.60 -10.85
CA ASN A 30 -13.07 19.92 -11.24
C ASN A 30 -13.73 20.98 -10.36
N THR A 31 -12.91 21.88 -9.82
CA THR A 31 -13.39 23.00 -9.00
C THR A 31 -14.00 24.13 -9.85
N ARG A 32 -13.62 24.22 -11.13
CA ARG A 32 -14.16 25.17 -12.11
C ARG A 32 -14.94 24.41 -13.18
N LEU A 33 -16.21 24.76 -13.36
CA LEU A 33 -17.12 24.12 -14.30
C LEU A 33 -16.83 24.48 -15.77
N THR A 34 -15.62 24.26 -16.25
CA THR A 34 -15.25 24.49 -17.65
C THR A 34 -14.94 23.15 -18.33
N PRO A 35 -15.16 23.02 -19.65
CA PRO A 35 -14.89 21.78 -20.37
C PRO A 35 -13.44 21.31 -20.21
N GLY A 36 -12.46 22.21 -20.33
CA GLY A 36 -11.04 21.85 -20.20
C GLY A 36 -10.63 21.34 -18.83
N GLU A 37 -11.24 21.81 -17.74
CA GLU A 37 -10.97 21.29 -16.40
C GLU A 37 -11.70 19.96 -16.15
N ALA A 38 -12.92 19.80 -16.66
CA ALA A 38 -13.63 18.53 -16.62
C ALA A 38 -12.85 17.44 -17.36
N ASP A 39 -12.33 17.73 -18.55
CA ASP A 39 -11.55 16.79 -19.36
C ASP A 39 -10.23 16.39 -18.68
N LYS A 40 -9.61 17.28 -17.90
CA LYS A 40 -8.42 16.94 -17.09
C LYS A 40 -8.77 15.94 -15.99
N VAL A 41 -9.88 16.14 -15.29
CA VAL A 41 -10.31 15.25 -14.22
C VAL A 41 -10.71 13.88 -14.76
N GLU A 42 -11.48 13.85 -15.85
CA GLU A 42 -11.94 12.60 -16.48
C GLU A 42 -10.78 11.68 -16.89
N LYS A 43 -9.62 12.23 -17.25
CA LYS A 43 -8.39 11.45 -17.54
C LYS A 43 -7.88 10.64 -16.36
N PHE A 44 -8.19 11.02 -15.13
CA PHE A 44 -7.78 10.28 -13.93
C PHE A 44 -8.73 9.11 -13.60
N HIS A 45 -9.82 8.93 -14.35
CA HIS A 45 -10.74 7.83 -14.08
C HIS A 45 -10.04 6.48 -14.25
N GLY A 46 -10.04 5.67 -13.19
CA GLY A 46 -9.36 4.38 -13.13
C GLY A 46 -7.82 4.46 -13.07
N GLN A 47 -7.22 5.65 -13.08
CA GLN A 47 -5.78 5.80 -13.00
C GLN A 47 -5.27 5.53 -11.59
N LEU A 48 -4.11 4.88 -11.49
CA LEU A 48 -3.42 4.68 -10.23
C LEU A 48 -2.68 5.95 -9.83
N ILE A 49 -3.08 6.57 -8.72
CA ILE A 49 -2.55 7.87 -8.30
C ILE A 49 -1.65 7.81 -7.08
N GLY A 50 -1.54 6.68 -6.39
CA GLY A 50 -0.66 6.54 -5.24
C GLY A 50 -0.99 5.39 -4.30
N TRP A 51 -0.59 5.57 -3.04
CA TRP A 51 -0.79 4.62 -1.94
C TRP A 51 -2.00 5.02 -1.10
N SER A 52 -2.82 4.03 -0.75
CA SER A 52 -3.95 4.28 0.12
C SER A 52 -3.51 4.44 1.57
N LYS A 53 -4.22 5.31 2.28
CA LYS A 53 -4.11 5.47 3.74
C LYS A 53 -4.72 4.29 4.48
N GLU A 54 -5.64 3.58 3.83
CA GLU A 54 -6.35 2.44 4.37
C GLU A 54 -5.76 1.13 3.82
N LEU A 55 -5.97 0.04 4.56
CA LEU A 55 -5.65 -1.30 4.08
C LEU A 55 -6.81 -1.86 3.23
N CYS A 56 -6.51 -2.76 2.30
CA CYS A 56 -7.58 -3.54 1.65
C CYS A 56 -8.28 -4.44 2.67
N PRO A 57 -9.54 -4.87 2.41
CA PRO A 57 -10.29 -5.71 3.34
C PRO A 57 -9.52 -6.96 3.81
N GLU A 58 -8.82 -7.62 2.88
CA GLU A 58 -8.01 -8.81 3.17
C GLU A 58 -6.85 -8.50 4.13
N CYS A 59 -6.15 -7.37 3.93
CA CYS A 59 -5.06 -6.95 4.80
C CYS A 59 -5.57 -6.42 6.16
N LYS A 60 -6.78 -5.86 6.23
CA LYS A 60 -7.43 -5.51 7.50
C LYS A 60 -7.68 -6.76 8.34
N GLU A 61 -8.29 -7.78 7.74
CA GLU A 61 -8.58 -9.05 8.41
C GLU A 61 -7.29 -9.76 8.87
N MET A 62 -6.24 -9.78 8.02
CA MET A 62 -4.95 -10.36 8.40
C MET A 62 -4.30 -9.63 9.58
N LYS A 63 -4.40 -8.30 9.62
CA LYS A 63 -3.87 -7.48 10.72
C LYS A 63 -4.63 -7.70 12.04
N GLU A 64 -5.92 -8.04 11.98
CA GLU A 64 -6.68 -8.40 13.18
C GLU A 64 -6.26 -9.77 13.74
N LYS A 65 -5.81 -10.68 12.87
CA LYS A 65 -5.36 -12.02 13.26
C LYS A 65 -3.92 -12.05 13.80
N GLY A 66 -3.12 -11.02 13.53
CA GLY A 66 -1.73 -10.97 13.99
C GLY A 66 -0.94 -9.78 13.48
N PHE A 67 0.37 -9.86 13.58
CA PHE A 67 1.30 -8.84 13.12
C PHE A 67 1.78 -9.12 11.70
N ILE A 68 1.69 -8.14 10.81
CA ILE A 68 2.07 -8.30 9.40
C ILE A 68 3.56 -7.98 9.22
N LEU A 69 4.28 -8.89 8.57
CA LEU A 69 5.65 -8.69 8.11
C LEU A 69 5.67 -8.63 6.59
N ILE A 70 6.21 -7.55 6.03
CA ILE A 70 6.39 -7.36 4.59
C ILE A 70 7.86 -7.60 4.27
N GLY A 71 8.14 -8.60 3.43
CA GLY A 71 9.51 -8.89 3.00
C GLY A 71 10.05 -7.78 2.12
N ALA A 72 11.17 -7.17 2.50
CA ALA A 72 11.91 -6.19 1.73
C ALA A 72 13.27 -6.75 1.31
N VAL A 73 13.84 -6.20 0.23
CA VAL A 73 15.21 -6.49 -0.19
C VAL A 73 16.05 -5.24 0.11
N GLU A 74 16.75 -5.23 1.23
CA GLU A 74 17.52 -4.06 1.67
C GLU A 74 18.56 -3.64 0.62
N LYS A 75 19.21 -4.61 -0.03
CA LYS A 75 20.21 -4.35 -1.09
C LYS A 75 19.66 -3.61 -2.30
N LYS A 76 18.36 -3.72 -2.58
CA LYS A 76 17.67 -3.02 -3.68
C LYS A 76 16.96 -1.75 -3.22
N THR A 77 16.91 -1.51 -1.91
CA THR A 77 16.20 -0.40 -1.32
C THR A 77 17.05 0.87 -1.40
N THR A 78 16.63 1.81 -2.24
CA THR A 78 17.24 3.14 -2.35
C THR A 78 16.56 4.18 -1.47
N ASP A 79 15.31 3.94 -1.08
CA ASP A 79 14.50 4.79 -0.20
C ASP A 79 13.92 3.94 0.94
N VAL A 80 14.39 4.21 2.16
CA VAL A 80 13.94 3.51 3.37
C VAL A 80 12.46 3.75 3.70
N THR A 81 11.89 4.85 3.21
CA THR A 81 10.46 5.16 3.39
C THR A 81 9.57 4.40 2.41
N ASN A 82 10.15 3.88 1.32
CA ASN A 82 9.50 3.01 0.35
C ASN A 82 10.42 1.84 -0.05
N PRO A 83 10.60 0.85 0.85
CA PRO A 83 11.51 -0.27 0.60
C PRO A 83 11.14 -1.09 -0.64
N TYR A 84 12.16 -1.66 -1.28
CA TYR A 84 11.95 -2.59 -2.40
C TYR A 84 11.31 -3.88 -1.87
N ARG A 85 10.03 -4.08 -2.15
CA ARG A 85 9.26 -5.23 -1.65
C ARG A 85 9.59 -6.49 -2.44
N SER A 86 9.79 -7.59 -1.73
CA SER A 86 10.06 -8.92 -2.30
C SER A 86 8.84 -9.65 -2.86
N GLY A 87 7.64 -9.16 -2.54
CA GLY A 87 6.37 -9.84 -2.77
C GLY A 87 5.95 -10.78 -1.64
N ASN A 88 6.81 -11.04 -0.65
CA ASN A 88 6.43 -11.83 0.52
C ASN A 88 5.66 -11.01 1.55
N ILE A 89 4.62 -11.63 2.10
CA ILE A 89 3.80 -11.10 3.20
C ILE A 89 3.54 -12.25 4.16
N TRP A 90 3.86 -12.05 5.43
CA TRP A 90 3.59 -13.02 6.49
C TRP A 90 2.73 -12.38 7.58
N VAL A 91 1.97 -13.23 8.27
CA VAL A 91 1.28 -12.86 9.50
C VAL A 91 1.84 -13.74 10.60
N VAL A 92 2.35 -13.13 11.66
CA VAL A 92 2.85 -13.83 12.84
C VAL A 92 1.97 -13.51 14.05
N ALA A 93 1.94 -14.39 15.05
CA ALA A 93 1.26 -14.09 16.30
C ALA A 93 1.85 -12.83 16.96
N HIS A 94 1.02 -12.03 17.64
CA HIS A 94 1.49 -10.82 18.32
C HIS A 94 2.63 -11.08 19.32
N SER A 95 2.58 -12.21 20.03
CA SER A 95 3.65 -12.62 20.95
C SER A 95 5.01 -12.81 20.24
N VAL A 96 5.00 -13.34 19.02
CA VAL A 96 6.20 -13.47 18.19
C VAL A 96 6.72 -12.10 17.77
N ALA A 97 5.82 -11.19 17.38
CA ALA A 97 6.22 -9.81 17.05
C ALA A 97 6.84 -9.06 18.24
N THR A 98 6.31 -9.23 19.45
CA THR A 98 6.92 -8.68 20.67
C THR A 98 8.34 -9.23 20.90
N ASN A 99 8.57 -10.51 20.62
CA ASN A 99 9.93 -11.07 20.71
C ASN A 99 10.87 -10.51 19.65
N LEU A 100 10.35 -10.20 18.45
CA LEU A 100 11.17 -9.66 17.34
C LEU A 100 11.52 -8.19 17.51
N PHE A 101 10.59 -7.38 18.00
CA PHE A 101 10.76 -5.93 18.13
C PHE A 101 11.00 -5.47 19.58
N GLY A 102 11.10 -6.40 20.53
CA GLY A 102 11.21 -6.12 21.95
C GLY A 102 9.97 -5.43 22.52
N GLU A 103 10.18 -4.56 23.51
CA GLU A 103 9.09 -3.86 24.21
C GLU A 103 8.36 -2.81 23.35
N ASN A 104 8.86 -2.49 22.15
CA ASN A 104 8.31 -1.43 21.29
C ASN A 104 8.01 -1.92 19.86
N PRO A 105 7.10 -2.90 19.69
CA PRO A 105 6.64 -3.27 18.35
C PRO A 105 5.92 -2.09 17.68
N PRO A 106 5.99 -1.97 16.35
CA PRO A 106 5.25 -0.94 15.61
C PRO A 106 3.76 -0.96 15.95
N LYS A 107 3.24 0.16 16.45
CA LYS A 107 1.81 0.33 16.80
C LYS A 107 0.87 0.13 15.59
N SER A 108 1.41 0.27 14.39
CA SER A 108 0.71 -0.02 13.14
C SER A 108 0.31 -1.49 12.99
N GLY A 109 0.93 -2.43 13.71
CA GLY A 109 0.77 -3.87 13.52
C GLY A 109 1.42 -4.39 12.24
N ILE A 110 2.28 -3.59 11.61
CA ILE A 110 2.91 -3.86 10.32
C ILE A 110 4.37 -3.43 10.38
N ALA A 111 5.29 -4.26 9.88
CA ALA A 111 6.70 -3.92 9.71
C ALA A 111 7.27 -4.48 8.41
N PHE A 112 8.36 -3.87 7.94
CA PHE A 112 9.22 -4.48 6.92
C PHE A 112 10.28 -5.36 7.58
N ILE A 113 10.66 -6.44 6.91
CA ILE A 113 11.74 -7.33 7.30
C ILE A 113 12.58 -7.69 6.08
N ASP A 114 13.90 -7.65 6.18
CA ASP A 114 14.75 -8.10 5.08
C ASP A 114 14.54 -9.59 4.79
N VAL A 115 14.50 -9.96 3.51
CA VAL A 115 14.28 -11.36 3.10
C VAL A 115 15.38 -12.30 3.60
N THR A 116 16.62 -11.85 3.77
CA THR A 116 17.69 -12.70 4.32
C THR A 116 17.46 -12.99 5.80
N VAL A 117 16.99 -12.01 6.56
CA VAL A 117 16.61 -12.19 7.98
C VAL A 117 15.39 -13.10 8.08
N ALA A 118 14.37 -12.89 7.24
CA ALA A 118 13.18 -13.74 7.18
C ALA A 118 13.54 -15.22 6.90
N HIS A 119 14.51 -15.46 6.02
CA HIS A 119 15.01 -16.80 5.71
C HIS A 119 15.73 -17.44 6.91
N GLN A 120 16.58 -16.70 7.61
CA GLN A 120 17.27 -17.17 8.81
C GLN A 120 16.29 -17.50 9.95
N MET A 121 15.18 -16.77 10.04
CA MET A 121 14.10 -17.04 10.98
C MET A 121 13.24 -18.27 10.59
N GLY A 122 13.46 -18.86 9.41
CA GLY A 122 12.70 -20.02 8.93
C GLY A 122 11.29 -19.68 8.47
N LEU A 123 11.03 -18.43 8.06
CA LEU A 123 9.73 -18.09 7.47
C LEU A 123 9.52 -18.86 6.15
N PRO A 124 8.30 -19.32 5.85
CA PRO A 124 8.04 -20.13 4.67
C PRO A 124 8.11 -19.28 3.39
N ASN A 125 8.52 -19.93 2.29
CA ASN A 125 8.46 -19.39 0.92
C ASN A 125 9.18 -18.03 0.72
N VAL A 126 10.30 -17.80 1.41
CA VAL A 126 11.08 -16.57 1.26
C VAL A 126 11.63 -16.44 -0.16
N ASN A 127 11.40 -15.28 -0.78
CA ASN A 127 11.93 -14.94 -2.09
C ASN A 127 13.29 -14.24 -1.95
N LEU A 128 14.37 -15.03 -1.89
CA LEU A 128 15.75 -14.52 -1.86
C LEU A 128 16.22 -13.95 -3.22
N ASN A 129 15.47 -14.21 -4.29
CA ASN A 129 15.80 -13.77 -5.65
C ASN A 129 14.96 -12.57 -6.11
N ALA A 130 14.18 -12.00 -5.20
CA ALA A 130 13.38 -10.80 -5.43
C ALA A 130 14.22 -9.62 -5.94
#